data_AF-A0A0D3J0Y6-F1
#
_entry.id   AF-A0A0D3J0Y6-F1
#
_cell.length_a   1.000
_cell.length_b   1.000
_cell.length_c   1.000
_cell.angle_alpha   90.00
_cell.angle_beta   90.00
_cell.angle_gamma   90.00
#
_symmetry.space_group_name_H-M   'P 1'
#
loop_
_entity.id
_entity.type
_entity.pdbx_description
1 polymer ?
#
loop_
_entity_poly.entity_id
_entity_poly.type
_entity_poly.pdbx_seq_one_letter_code
_entity_poly.pdbx_strand_id
1 'polypeptide(L)'
;MARLIYWDRVTLLSAAIALSVSLDDTDTSSISTGLFEEILLRGFCFYYLYRAWQAQPNALVKAGLAQALIFGLAHAYNIFQAPLGDVVPQVIYATLLGIGFAGIAAYTRSLWPVIGIHAFINAMGDLDVFFGVEAPAEAGSASGYLAAIAVMFVVSTIPGLAMLRRRQAQMYEAPHHA
;
A
#
# COMPACT_ATOMS: atom_id res chain seq x y z
N MET A 1 -0.06 20.77 -15.73
CA MET A 1 -0.65 19.56 -15.09
C MET A 1 0.21 19.12 -13.91
N ALA A 2 -0.32 19.15 -12.68
CA ALA A 2 0.36 18.58 -11.51
C ALA A 2 0.42 17.04 -11.64
N ARG A 3 1.62 16.47 -11.69
CA ARG A 3 1.81 15.01 -11.78
C ARG A 3 1.49 14.37 -10.42
N LEU A 4 0.60 13.37 -10.42
CA LEU A 4 0.19 12.62 -9.23
C LEU A 4 1.33 11.70 -8.76
N ILE A 5 1.92 10.97 -9.71
CA ILE A 5 3.09 10.10 -9.56
C ILE A 5 4.03 10.45 -10.71
N TYR A 6 5.35 10.52 -10.46
CA TYR A 6 6.31 10.68 -11.55
C TYR A 6 6.45 9.36 -12.31
N TRP A 7 5.69 9.23 -13.39
CA TRP A 7 5.92 8.23 -14.43
C TRP A 7 6.97 8.75 -15.43
N ASP A 8 8.17 9.07 -14.96
CA ASP A 8 9.26 9.27 -15.91
C ASP A 8 9.70 7.92 -16.49
N ARG A 9 10.37 7.96 -17.64
CA ARG A 9 10.90 6.75 -18.30
C ARG A 9 11.80 5.95 -17.36
N VAL A 10 12.44 6.61 -16.39
CA VAL A 10 13.27 5.99 -15.37
C VAL A 10 12.43 5.16 -14.40
N THR A 11 11.33 5.69 -13.86
CA THR A 11 10.43 4.95 -12.94
C THR A 11 9.73 3.78 -13.64
N LEU A 12 9.31 3.95 -14.89
CA LEU A 12 8.73 2.86 -15.68
C LEU A 12 9.77 1.78 -16.05
N LEU A 13 10.97 2.21 -16.45
CA LEU A 13 12.06 1.28 -16.78
C LEU A 13 12.54 0.54 -15.53
N SER A 14 12.64 1.21 -14.39
CA SER A 14 13.07 0.57 -13.15
C SER A 14 11.97 -0.29 -12.51
N ALA A 15 10.68 0.04 -12.67
CA ALA A 15 9.57 -0.86 -12.36
C ALA A 15 9.54 -2.09 -13.29
N ALA A 16 9.84 -1.91 -14.58
CA ALA A 16 9.93 -3.01 -15.53
C ALA A 16 11.16 -3.91 -15.27
N ILE A 17 12.31 -3.32 -14.89
CA ILE A 17 13.51 -4.07 -14.48
C ILE A 17 13.21 -4.86 -13.20
N ALA A 18 12.59 -4.22 -12.20
CA ALA A 18 12.23 -4.90 -10.97
C ALA A 18 11.19 -6.02 -11.20
N LEU A 19 10.24 -5.82 -12.13
CA LEU A 19 9.31 -6.86 -12.57
C LEU A 19 10.03 -8.00 -13.30
N SER A 20 11.06 -7.72 -14.11
CA SER A 20 11.85 -8.77 -14.76
C SER A 20 12.73 -9.57 -13.79
N VAL A 21 13.24 -8.92 -12.74
CA VAL A 21 13.98 -9.59 -11.64
C VAL A 21 13.05 -10.47 -10.78
N SER A 22 11.77 -10.11 -10.74
CA SER A 22 10.72 -10.81 -9.97
C SER A 22 10.22 -12.11 -10.64
N LEU A 23 10.55 -12.31 -11.92
CA LEU A 23 10.14 -13.49 -12.71
C LEU A 23 11.23 -14.58 -12.78
N ASP A 24 12.40 -14.35 -12.16
CA ASP A 24 13.46 -15.37 -12.03
C ASP A 24 13.30 -16.06 -10.67
N ASP A 25 13.13 -17.38 -10.71
CA ASP A 25 12.60 -18.22 -9.64
C ASP A 25 13.52 -18.39 -8.40
N THR A 26 12.86 -18.60 -7.24
CA THR A 26 13.27 -19.36 -6.02
C THR A 26 13.71 -18.69 -4.70
N ASP A 27 13.90 -17.37 -4.56
CA ASP A 27 14.14 -16.76 -3.21
C ASP A 27 13.63 -15.30 -3.05
N THR A 28 12.85 -14.81 -4.02
CA THR A 28 12.47 -13.37 -4.15
C THR A 28 11.00 -13.07 -3.85
N SER A 29 10.25 -14.02 -3.30
CA SER A 29 8.77 -13.96 -3.17
C SER A 29 8.26 -12.69 -2.50
N SER A 30 8.83 -12.28 -1.37
CA SER A 30 8.30 -11.17 -0.57
C SER A 30 8.53 -9.79 -1.22
N ILE A 31 9.65 -9.60 -1.93
CA ILE A 31 9.94 -8.39 -2.70
C ILE A 31 9.14 -8.37 -4.01
N SER A 32 9.11 -9.49 -4.73
CA SER A 32 8.38 -9.65 -5.99
C SER A 32 6.88 -9.40 -5.82
N THR A 33 6.27 -10.04 -4.83
CA THR A 33 4.85 -9.85 -4.49
C THR A 33 4.58 -8.41 -4.07
N GLY A 34 5.38 -7.85 -3.15
CA GLY A 34 5.21 -6.46 -2.70
C GLY A 34 5.34 -5.46 -3.86
N LEU A 35 6.30 -5.67 -4.75
CA LEU A 35 6.47 -4.85 -5.95
C LEU A 35 5.25 -4.92 -6.87
N PHE A 36 4.79 -6.13 -7.19
CA PHE A 36 3.64 -6.35 -8.05
C PHE A 36 2.38 -5.67 -7.48
N GLU A 37 2.11 -5.88 -6.20
CA GLU A 37 0.96 -5.28 -5.52
C GLU A 37 1.03 -3.76 -5.50
N GLU A 38 2.20 -3.16 -5.23
CA GLU A 38 2.33 -1.71 -5.24
C GLU A 38 2.20 -1.09 -6.64
N ILE A 39 2.76 -1.72 -7.67
CA ILE A 39 2.59 -1.26 -9.05
C ILE A 39 1.10 -1.32 -9.44
N LEU A 40 0.43 -2.44 -9.17
CA LEU A 40 -0.97 -2.63 -9.55
C LEU A 40 -1.91 -1.69 -8.77
N LEU A 41 -1.78 -1.64 -7.44
CA LEU A 41 -2.71 -0.91 -6.59
C LEU A 41 -2.39 0.58 -6.50
N ARG A 42 -1.12 0.97 -6.31
CA ARG A 42 -0.73 2.39 -6.12
C ARG A 42 -0.33 3.04 -7.44
N GLY A 43 0.26 2.27 -8.35
CA GLY A 43 0.52 2.73 -9.71
C GLY A 43 -0.76 2.83 -10.53
N PHE A 44 -1.38 1.70 -10.87
CA PHE A 44 -2.51 1.68 -11.80
C PHE A 44 -3.85 2.02 -11.15
N CYS A 45 -4.30 1.27 -10.15
CA CYS A 45 -5.64 1.41 -9.56
C CYS A 45 -5.85 2.82 -8.99
N PHE A 46 -4.94 3.27 -8.11
CA PHE A 46 -5.01 4.60 -7.50
C PHE A 46 -4.98 5.74 -8.54
N TYR A 47 -4.13 5.62 -9.57
CA TYR A 47 -4.07 6.62 -10.64
C TYR A 47 -5.38 6.72 -11.42
N TYR A 48 -5.97 5.59 -11.81
CA TYR A 48 -7.23 5.60 -12.57
C TYR A 48 -8.41 6.05 -11.73
N LEU A 49 -8.50 5.64 -10.46
CA LEU A 49 -9.51 6.15 -9.53
C LEU A 49 -9.39 7.66 -9.33
N TYR A 50 -8.18 8.18 -9.18
CA TYR A 50 -7.95 9.62 -9.11
C TYR A 50 -8.38 10.31 -10.40
N ARG A 51 -8.03 9.77 -11.58
CA ARG A 51 -8.42 10.33 -12.89
C ARG A 51 -9.94 10.35 -13.06
N ALA A 52 -10.65 9.32 -12.61
CA ALA A 52 -12.10 9.25 -12.65
C ALA A 52 -12.77 10.30 -11.75
N TRP A 53 -12.13 10.66 -10.63
CA TRP A 53 -12.71 11.57 -9.64
C TRP A 53 -12.04 12.94 -9.56
N GLN A 54 -11.08 13.28 -10.42
CA GLN A 54 -10.24 14.48 -10.31
C GLN A 54 -11.04 15.80 -10.29
N ALA A 55 -12.24 15.82 -10.88
CA ALA A 55 -13.13 16.99 -10.87
C ALA A 55 -13.93 17.15 -9.56
N GLN A 56 -13.93 16.14 -8.70
CA GLN A 56 -14.66 16.14 -7.44
C GLN A 56 -13.82 16.71 -6.30
N PRO A 57 -14.46 17.29 -5.25
CA PRO A 57 -13.75 17.64 -4.03
C PRO A 57 -13.14 16.40 -3.38
N ASN A 58 -11.93 16.57 -2.84
CA ASN A 58 -11.17 15.52 -2.17
C ASN A 58 -10.88 14.28 -3.04
N ALA A 59 -10.76 14.44 -4.36
CA ALA A 59 -10.51 13.37 -5.32
C ALA A 59 -9.39 12.41 -4.91
N LEU A 60 -8.26 12.97 -4.43
CA LEU A 60 -7.07 12.23 -4.05
C LEU A 60 -7.28 11.40 -2.77
N VAL A 61 -8.06 11.93 -1.82
CA VAL A 61 -8.48 11.18 -0.63
C VAL A 61 -9.45 10.07 -1.01
N LYS A 62 -10.46 10.36 -1.86
CA LYS A 62 -11.42 9.35 -2.33
C LYS A 62 -10.73 8.20 -3.05
N ALA A 63 -9.82 8.51 -3.97
CA ALA A 63 -9.04 7.52 -4.69
C ALA A 63 -8.15 6.70 -3.74
N GLY A 64 -7.53 7.34 -2.74
CA GLY A 64 -6.72 6.65 -1.74
C GLY A 64 -7.52 5.72 -0.84
N LEU A 65 -8.74 6.10 -0.44
CA LEU A 65 -9.64 5.25 0.35
C LEU A 65 -10.17 4.07 -0.47
N ALA A 66 -10.61 4.33 -1.71
CA ALA A 66 -11.18 3.30 -2.57
C ALA A 66 -10.15 2.25 -2.97
N GLN A 67 -8.94 2.66 -3.37
CA GLN A 67 -7.88 1.68 -3.66
C GLN A 67 -7.57 0.85 -2.42
N ALA A 68 -7.51 1.48 -1.24
CA ALA A 68 -7.09 0.81 -0.02
C ALA A 68 -8.11 -0.25 0.40
N LEU A 69 -9.40 0.05 0.21
CA LEU A 69 -10.47 -0.91 0.39
C LEU A 69 -10.36 -2.07 -0.61
N ILE A 70 -10.06 -1.81 -1.88
CA ILE A 70 -9.85 -2.87 -2.89
C ILE A 70 -8.67 -3.77 -2.46
N PHE A 71 -7.58 -3.18 -2.00
CA PHE A 71 -6.40 -3.91 -1.50
C PHE A 71 -6.74 -4.79 -0.29
N GLY A 72 -7.45 -4.25 0.69
CA GLY A 72 -7.93 -5.04 1.83
C GLY A 72 -8.87 -6.16 1.42
N LEU A 73 -9.84 -5.88 0.54
CA LEU A 73 -10.78 -6.90 0.05
C LEU A 73 -10.11 -7.99 -0.79
N ALA A 74 -9.01 -7.71 -1.48
CA ALA A 74 -8.24 -8.73 -2.18
C ALA A 74 -7.72 -9.82 -1.22
N HIS A 75 -7.40 -9.46 0.02
CA HIS A 75 -6.99 -10.41 1.06
C HIS A 75 -8.12 -11.29 1.59
N ALA A 76 -9.39 -10.95 1.31
CA ALA A 76 -10.51 -11.81 1.67
C ALA A 76 -10.47 -13.16 0.94
N TYR A 77 -9.71 -13.27 -0.16
CA TYR A 77 -9.42 -14.54 -0.82
C TYR A 77 -8.78 -15.57 0.14
N ASN A 78 -8.09 -15.10 1.18
CA ASN A 78 -7.42 -15.97 2.14
C ASN A 78 -8.37 -16.80 3.02
N ILE A 79 -9.68 -16.55 2.95
CA ILE A 79 -10.71 -17.40 3.59
C ILE A 79 -10.65 -18.85 3.15
N PHE A 80 -10.07 -19.13 1.97
CA PHE A 80 -9.88 -20.51 1.48
C PHE A 80 -8.66 -21.21 2.09
N GLN A 81 -7.75 -20.48 2.76
CA GLN A 81 -6.54 -21.03 3.38
C GLN A 81 -6.46 -20.80 4.89
N ALA A 82 -7.21 -19.85 5.45
CA ALA A 82 -7.14 -19.46 6.85
C ALA A 82 -8.53 -19.24 7.48
N PRO A 83 -8.67 -19.40 8.81
CA PRO A 83 -9.90 -19.12 9.53
C PRO A 83 -10.39 -17.67 9.36
N LEU A 84 -11.70 -17.47 9.39
CA LEU A 84 -12.32 -16.14 9.39
C LEU A 84 -11.78 -15.21 10.49
N GLY A 85 -11.43 -15.78 11.64
CA GLY A 85 -10.86 -15.05 12.77
C GLY A 85 -9.54 -14.34 12.44
N ASP A 86 -8.80 -14.82 11.46
CA ASP A 86 -7.49 -14.28 11.06
C ASP A 86 -7.62 -13.42 9.80
N VAL A 87 -8.50 -13.83 8.87
CA VAL A 87 -8.74 -13.14 7.60
C VAL A 87 -9.44 -11.80 7.81
N VAL A 88 -10.40 -11.70 8.74
CA VAL A 88 -11.11 -10.43 8.99
C VAL A 88 -10.15 -9.35 9.50
N PRO A 89 -9.34 -9.58 10.56
CA PRO A 89 -8.28 -8.65 10.93
C PRO A 89 -7.33 -8.32 9.78
N GLN A 90 -6.95 -9.30 8.95
CA GLN A 90 -6.10 -9.10 7.79
C GLN A 90 -6.67 -8.08 6.80
N VAL A 91 -7.93 -8.24 6.42
CA VAL A 91 -8.62 -7.28 5.55
C VAL A 91 -8.61 -5.86 6.16
N ILE A 92 -8.82 -5.75 7.48
CA ILE A 92 -8.84 -4.47 8.19
C ILE A 92 -7.45 -3.82 8.16
N TYR A 93 -6.42 -4.48 8.68
CA TYR A 93 -5.09 -3.86 8.75
C TYR A 93 -4.46 -3.65 7.36
N ALA A 94 -4.77 -4.49 6.37
CA ALA A 94 -4.36 -4.28 4.98
C ALA A 94 -5.01 -3.02 4.40
N THR A 95 -6.30 -2.79 4.67
CA THR A 95 -6.98 -1.54 4.27
C THR A 95 -6.32 -0.32 4.93
N LEU A 96 -6.04 -0.39 6.24
CA LEU A 96 -5.40 0.70 6.99
C LEU A 96 -4.01 1.05 6.47
N LEU A 97 -3.19 0.03 6.18
CA LEU A 97 -1.89 0.18 5.52
C LEU A 97 -2.04 0.74 4.10
N GLY A 98 -3.04 0.29 3.36
CA GLY A 98 -3.38 0.77 2.02
C GLY A 98 -3.56 2.28 1.97
N ILE A 99 -4.24 2.85 2.97
CA ILE A 99 -4.44 4.32 3.08
C ILE A 99 -3.11 5.03 3.33
N GLY A 100 -2.28 4.49 4.24
CA GLY A 100 -0.92 4.99 4.51
C GLY A 100 -0.07 5.05 3.25
N PHE A 101 -0.03 3.94 2.52
CA PHE A 101 0.75 3.77 1.30
C PHE A 101 0.26 4.69 0.17
N ALA A 102 -1.05 4.90 0.04
CA ALA A 102 -1.61 5.89 -0.87
C ALA A 102 -1.05 7.30 -0.57
N GLY A 103 -1.03 7.67 0.72
CA GLY A 103 -0.53 8.95 1.19
C GLY A 103 0.96 9.13 0.90
N ILE A 104 1.78 8.11 1.20
CA ILE A 104 3.22 8.11 0.89
C ILE A 104 3.42 8.28 -0.61
N ALA A 105 2.82 7.42 -1.45
CA ALA A 105 2.98 7.47 -2.90
C ALA A 105 2.55 8.82 -3.49
N ALA A 106 1.44 9.40 -3.04
CA ALA A 106 0.96 10.69 -3.53
C ALA A 106 1.84 11.87 -3.10
N TYR A 107 2.37 11.84 -1.88
CA TYR A 107 3.18 12.91 -1.32
C TYR A 107 4.60 12.90 -1.86
N THR A 108 5.25 11.74 -1.89
CA THR A 108 6.61 11.56 -2.44
C THR A 108 6.61 11.56 -3.96
N ARG A 109 5.45 11.30 -4.59
CA ARG A 109 5.27 11.12 -6.04
C ARG A 109 6.12 9.98 -6.59
N SER A 110 6.41 8.98 -5.75
CA SER A 110 7.25 7.82 -6.06
C SER A 110 6.69 6.56 -5.40
N LEU A 111 6.76 5.44 -6.10
CA LEU A 111 6.38 4.14 -5.55
C LEU A 111 7.50 3.48 -4.72
N TRP A 112 8.77 3.88 -4.93
CA TRP A 112 9.92 3.24 -4.29
C TRP A 112 9.87 3.20 -2.77
N PRO A 113 9.50 4.28 -2.05
CA PRO A 113 9.39 4.21 -0.60
C PRO A 113 8.36 3.18 -0.15
N VAL A 114 7.25 3.08 -0.88
CA VAL A 114 6.16 2.16 -0.55
C VAL A 114 6.54 0.72 -0.84
N ILE A 115 7.15 0.46 -2.00
CA ILE A 115 7.69 -0.86 -2.36
C ILE A 115 8.69 -1.34 -1.31
N GLY A 116 9.62 -0.47 -0.88
CA GLY A 116 10.61 -0.82 0.14
C GLY A 116 9.98 -1.12 1.50
N ILE A 117 9.01 -0.31 1.94
CA ILE A 117 8.29 -0.56 3.21
C ILE A 117 7.48 -1.85 3.13
N HIS A 118 6.79 -2.11 2.01
CA HIS A 118 6.00 -3.32 1.84
C HIS A 118 6.89 -4.57 1.85
N ALA A 119 7.95 -4.57 1.06
CA ALA A 119 8.93 -5.66 1.05
C ALA A 119 9.51 -5.92 2.44
N PHE A 120 9.81 -4.87 3.20
CA PHE A 120 10.29 -4.98 4.57
C PHE A 120 9.24 -5.59 5.51
N ILE A 121 7.97 -5.16 5.44
CA ILE A 121 6.88 -5.72 6.25
C ILE A 121 6.72 -7.22 5.97
N ASN A 122 6.74 -7.63 4.70
CA ASN A 122 6.62 -9.05 4.33
C ASN A 122 7.81 -9.85 4.87
N ALA A 123 9.04 -9.34 4.68
CA ALA A 123 10.24 -9.99 5.23
C ALA A 123 10.24 -10.10 6.77
N MET A 124 9.66 -9.13 7.48
CA MET A 124 9.47 -9.20 8.94
C MET A 124 8.37 -10.19 9.35
N GLY A 125 7.36 -10.37 8.50
CA GLY A 125 6.31 -11.37 8.70
C GLY A 125 6.80 -12.80 8.56
N ASP A 126 7.84 -13.03 7.74
CA ASP A 126 8.40 -14.35 7.45
C ASP A 126 9.59 -14.74 8.37
N LEU A 127 9.83 -14.01 9.47
CA LEU A 127 11.01 -14.23 10.34
C LEU A 127 11.03 -15.61 11.03
N ASP A 128 9.87 -16.19 11.31
CA ASP A 128 9.73 -17.55 11.83
C ASP A 128 10.19 -18.58 10.80
N VAL A 129 9.82 -18.38 9.52
CA VAL A 129 10.21 -19.22 8.39
C VAL A 129 11.72 -19.19 8.14
N PHE A 130 12.34 -18.00 8.20
CA PHE A 130 13.75 -17.84 7.84
C PHE A 130 14.73 -17.98 9.00
N PHE A 131 14.34 -17.55 10.21
CA PHE A 131 15.25 -17.46 11.36
C PHE A 131 14.77 -18.24 12.58
N GLY A 132 13.63 -18.93 12.49
CA GLY A 132 13.05 -19.65 13.63
C GLY A 132 12.68 -18.72 14.79
N VAL A 133 12.48 -17.43 14.53
CA VAL A 133 12.05 -16.46 15.54
C VAL A 133 10.57 -16.73 15.81
N GLU A 134 10.28 -17.33 16.96
CA GLU A 134 8.90 -17.59 17.34
C GLU A 134 8.09 -16.29 17.40
N ALA A 135 6.93 -16.30 16.77
CA ALA A 135 5.98 -15.22 16.89
C ALA A 135 5.58 -15.04 18.37
N PRO A 136 5.32 -13.79 18.82
CA PRO A 136 4.88 -13.56 20.19
C PRO A 136 3.65 -14.43 20.53
N ALA A 137 3.50 -14.86 21.78
CA ALA A 137 2.38 -15.72 22.20
C ALA A 137 0.99 -15.11 21.93
N GLU A 138 0.92 -13.79 21.76
CA GLU A 138 -0.29 -13.04 21.43
C GLU A 138 -0.52 -12.88 19.91
N ALA A 139 0.40 -13.34 19.06
CA ALA A 139 0.21 -13.34 17.62
C ALA A 139 -0.93 -14.32 17.28
N GLY A 140 -1.96 -13.81 16.60
CA GLY A 140 -3.19 -14.57 16.34
C GLY A 140 -4.23 -14.49 17.45
N SER A 141 -3.95 -13.85 18.59
CA SER A 141 -4.95 -13.59 19.63
C SER A 141 -5.79 -12.36 19.29
N ALA A 142 -7.01 -12.27 19.86
CA ALA A 142 -7.88 -11.10 19.66
C ALA A 142 -7.19 -9.80 20.14
N SER A 143 -6.48 -9.84 21.27
CA SER A 143 -5.67 -8.73 21.77
C SER A 143 -4.54 -8.37 20.82
N GLY A 144 -3.85 -9.36 20.26
CA GLY A 144 -2.81 -9.16 19.26
C GLY A 144 -3.33 -8.45 18.01
N TYR A 145 -4.46 -8.90 17.47
CA TYR A 145 -5.09 -8.27 16.31
C TYR A 145 -5.56 -6.84 16.60
N LEU A 146 -6.17 -6.59 17.75
CA LEU A 146 -6.58 -5.23 18.16
C LEU A 146 -5.39 -4.30 18.30
N ALA A 147 -4.28 -4.78 18.89
CA ALA A 147 -3.05 -4.02 19.00
C ALA A 147 -2.47 -3.69 17.62
N ALA A 148 -2.39 -4.68 16.71
CA ALA A 148 -1.92 -4.47 15.33
C ALA A 148 -2.78 -3.44 14.57
N ILE A 149 -4.11 -3.56 14.66
CA ILE A 149 -5.05 -2.60 14.04
C ILE A 149 -4.84 -1.19 14.61
N ALA A 150 -4.71 -1.05 15.93
CA ALA A 150 -4.48 0.24 16.56
C ALA A 150 -3.14 0.86 16.11
N VAL A 151 -2.07 0.07 16.05
CA VAL A 151 -0.75 0.51 15.56
C VAL A 151 -0.84 0.95 14.10
N MET A 152 -1.45 0.15 13.22
CA MET A 152 -1.58 0.51 11.79
C MET A 152 -2.45 1.76 11.60
N PHE A 153 -3.50 1.92 12.39
CA PHE A 153 -4.33 3.12 12.36
C PHE A 153 -3.52 4.37 12.72
N VAL A 154 -2.75 4.31 13.81
CA VAL A 154 -1.98 5.47 14.31
C VAL A 154 -0.75 5.77 13.45
N VAL A 155 0.05 4.75 13.12
CA VAL A 155 1.36 4.91 12.47
C VAL A 155 1.23 5.02 10.95
N SER A 156 0.21 4.41 10.35
CA SER A 156 0.04 4.38 8.89
C SER A 156 -1.14 5.21 8.42
N THR A 157 -2.35 4.94 8.91
CA THR A 157 -3.57 5.56 8.37
C THR A 157 -3.65 7.06 8.64
N ILE A 158 -3.41 7.51 9.88
CA ILE A 158 -3.47 8.94 10.24
C ILE A 158 -2.45 9.76 9.42
N PRO A 159 -1.15 9.40 9.38
CA PRO A 159 -0.18 10.09 8.53
C PRO A 159 -0.55 10.02 7.04
N GLY A 160 -1.01 8.86 6.56
CA GLY A 160 -1.44 8.68 5.17
C GLY A 160 -2.54 9.67 4.76
N LEU A 161 -3.60 9.77 5.57
CA LEU A 161 -4.68 10.72 5.33
C LEU A 161 -4.18 12.18 5.38
N ALA A 162 -3.30 12.51 6.32
CA ALA A 162 -2.71 13.84 6.39
C ALA A 162 -1.89 14.15 5.13
N MET A 163 -1.13 13.20 4.61
CA MET A 163 -0.32 13.32 3.39
C MET A 163 -1.21 13.48 2.14
N LEU A 164 -2.28 12.69 2.02
CA LEU A 164 -3.27 12.83 0.94
C LEU A 164 -3.93 14.21 0.96
N ARG A 165 -4.36 14.69 2.13
CA ARG A 165 -4.97 16.03 2.28
C ARG A 165 -4.00 17.15 1.95
N ARG A 166 -2.76 17.09 2.44
CA ARG A 166 -1.71 18.06 2.13
C ARG A 166 -1.43 18.09 0.63
N ARG A 167 -1.32 16.92 -0.01
CA ARG A 167 -1.07 16.83 -1.46
C ARG A 167 -2.24 17.39 -2.27
N GLN A 168 -3.47 17.11 -1.86
CA GLN A 168 -4.68 17.65 -2.49
C GLN A 168 -4.70 19.19 -2.46
N ALA A 169 -4.39 19.80 -1.30
CA ALA A 169 -4.33 21.25 -1.17
C ALA A 169 -3.28 21.87 -2.09
N GLN A 170 -2.07 21.31 -2.13
CA GLN A 170 -0.99 21.75 -3.03
C GLN A 170 -1.37 21.69 -4.51
N MET A 171 -2.25 20.76 -4.90
CA MET A 171 -2.72 20.65 -6.29
C MET A 171 -3.78 21.70 -6.65
N TYR A 172 -4.57 22.17 -5.66
CA TYR A 172 -5.53 23.26 -5.86
C TYR A 172 -4.86 24.64 -5.88
N GLU A 173 -3.82 24.84 -5.06
CA GLU A 173 -3.10 26.12 -4.96
C GLU A 173 -2.12 26.37 -6.13
N ALA A 174 -1.74 25.33 -6.87
CA ALA A 174 -0.84 25.47 -8.00
C ALA A 174 -1.50 26.30 -9.12
N PRO A 175 -0.91 27.45 -9.53
CA PRO A 175 -1.47 28.27 -10.60
C PRO A 175 -1.69 27.44 -11.86
N HIS A 176 -2.85 27.61 -12.50
CA HIS A 176 -3.11 27.09 -13.84
C HIS A 176 -2.28 27.86 -14.88
N HIS A 177 -0.96 27.78 -14.78
CA HIS A 177 -0.05 28.23 -15.83
C HIS A 177 0.43 26.99 -16.60
N ALA A 178 -0.39 26.62 -17.59
CA ALA A 178 0.00 25.90 -18.80
C ALA A 178 -1.09 26.15 -19.84
#